data_AF-A0A7Y1Y9N5-F1
#
_entry.id   AF-A0A7Y1Y9N5-F1
#
_cell.length_a   1.000
_cell.length_b   1.000
_cell.length_c   1.000
_cell.angle_alpha   90.00
_cell.angle_beta   90.00
_cell.angle_gamma   90.00
#
_symmetry.space_group_name_H-M   'P 1'
#
loop_
_entity.id
_entity.type
_entity.pdbx_description
1 polymer ?
#
loop_
_entity_poly.entity_id
_entity_poly.type
_entity_poly.pdbx_seq_one_letter_code
_entity_poly.pdbx_strand_id
1 'polypeptide(L)'
;LEALSRRQLRLLPVTNEFFGGNVAVAGLLVGGDVKNAIARDTGDAGLYVLPDIALKGDVFLDDVPLSEVAELTDAAVVAVPPTAEDLLKAVAA
;
A
#
# COMPACT_ATOMS: atom_id res chain seq x y z
N LEU A 1 19.45 -6.08 7.97
CA LEU A 1 18.72 -5.88 9.24
C LEU A 1 19.14 -4.59 9.96
N GLU A 2 20.44 -4.26 10.05
CA GLU A 2 20.89 -2.98 10.64
C GLU A 2 20.22 -1.74 10.01
N ALA A 3 19.99 -1.73 8.69
CA ALA A 3 19.29 -0.64 7.99
C ALA A 3 17.83 -0.42 8.45
N LEU A 4 17.17 -1.45 8.99
CA LEU A 4 15.78 -1.38 9.47
C LEU A 4 15.69 -0.89 10.92
N SER A 5 16.77 -1.05 11.69
CA SER A 5 16.78 -0.88 13.14
C SER A 5 16.45 0.55 13.60
N ARG A 6 16.46 1.52 12.69
CA ARG A 6 16.10 2.93 12.95
C ARG A 6 14.77 3.36 12.31
N ARG A 7 14.06 2.48 11.60
CA ARG A 7 12.80 2.82 10.93
C ARG A 7 11.61 2.26 11.71
N GLN A 8 10.57 3.06 11.86
CA GLN A 8 9.29 2.59 12.38
C GLN A 8 8.48 1.99 11.23
N LEU A 9 8.16 0.70 11.37
CA LEU A 9 7.26 -0.01 10.46
C LEU A 9 5.92 -0.17 11.15
N ARG A 10 4.84 0.20 10.46
CA ARG A 10 3.47 0.05 10.94
C ARG A 10 2.63 -0.57 9.83
N LEU A 11 1.72 -1.44 10.22
CA LEU A 11 0.69 -1.96 9.32
C LEU A 11 -0.48 -0.98 9.28
N LEU A 12 -0.84 -0.54 8.08
CA LEU A 12 -2.10 0.17 7.84
C LEU A 12 -3.11 -0.83 7.28
N PRO A 13 -4.09 -1.29 8.09
CA PRO A 13 -5.11 -2.20 7.59
C PRO A 13 -6.02 -1.47 6.59
N VAL A 14 -6.22 -2.10 5.43
CA VAL A 14 -7.15 -1.64 4.40
C VAL A 14 -8.36 -2.58 4.40
N THR A 15 -9.52 -2.07 4.79
CA THR A 15 -10.77 -2.84 4.72
C THR A 15 -11.21 -2.93 3.27
N ASN A 16 -11.47 -4.14 2.80
CA ASN A 16 -11.96 -4.37 1.44
C ASN A 16 -13.47 -4.06 1.36
N GLU A 17 -13.84 -2.79 1.30
CA GLU A 17 -15.26 -2.40 1.24
C GLU A 17 -15.86 -2.68 -0.14
N PHE A 18 -15.03 -2.63 -1.20
CA PHE A 18 -15.47 -2.88 -2.57
C PHE A 18 -16.07 -4.27 -2.79
N PHE A 19 -15.46 -5.31 -2.22
CA PHE A 19 -15.99 -6.69 -2.26
C PHE A 19 -16.81 -7.05 -1.01
N GLY A 20 -17.33 -6.06 -0.27
CA GLY A 20 -18.27 -6.27 0.83
C GLY A 20 -17.65 -6.66 2.19
N GLY A 21 -16.36 -6.43 2.40
CA GLY A 21 -15.68 -6.48 3.70
C GLY A 21 -15.23 -7.87 4.16
N ASN A 22 -15.68 -8.94 3.51
CA ASN A 22 -15.43 -10.32 3.93
C ASN A 22 -14.25 -10.99 3.21
N VAL A 23 -13.50 -10.24 2.41
CA VAL A 23 -12.41 -10.72 1.58
C VAL A 23 -11.07 -10.17 2.10
N ALA A 24 -10.13 -11.08 2.38
CA ALA A 24 -8.83 -10.74 2.96
C ALA A 24 -7.66 -11.26 2.11
N VAL A 25 -7.67 -10.96 0.80
CA VAL A 25 -6.58 -11.28 -0.12
C VAL A 25 -6.00 -10.02 -0.75
N ALA A 26 -4.67 -9.95 -0.85
CA ALA A 26 -3.96 -8.79 -1.38
C ALA A 26 -4.32 -8.48 -2.85
N GLY A 27 -4.53 -9.52 -3.67
CA GLY A 27 -4.88 -9.35 -5.09
C GLY A 27 -6.28 -8.81 -5.36
N LEU A 28 -7.09 -8.59 -4.32
CA LEU A 28 -8.41 -7.95 -4.43
C LEU A 28 -8.45 -6.58 -3.75
N LEU A 29 -7.30 -6.01 -3.39
CA LEU A 29 -7.22 -4.61 -2.98
C LEU A 29 -7.55 -3.71 -4.17
N VAL A 30 -8.35 -2.68 -3.92
CA VAL A 30 -8.75 -1.70 -4.92
C VAL A 30 -8.26 -0.31 -4.52
N GLY A 31 -8.10 0.59 -5.50
CA GLY A 31 -7.56 1.91 -5.26
C GLY A 31 -8.46 2.73 -4.33
N GLY A 32 -9.79 2.66 -4.49
CA GLY A 32 -10.75 3.34 -3.61
C GLY A 32 -10.54 3.03 -2.12
N ASP A 33 -10.39 1.76 -1.78
CA ASP A 33 -10.19 1.30 -0.40
C ASP A 33 -8.83 1.76 0.15
N VAL A 34 -7.77 1.70 -0.69
CA VAL A 34 -6.43 2.20 -0.33
C VAL A 34 -6.45 3.71 -0.09
N LYS A 35 -7.08 4.48 -0.99
CA LYS A 35 -7.26 5.94 -0.83
C LYS A 35 -7.97 6.27 0.48
N ASN A 36 -9.05 5.55 0.79
CA ASN A 36 -9.80 5.73 2.03
C ASN A 36 -8.96 5.41 3.28
N ALA A 37 -8.14 4.36 3.22
CA ALA A 37 -7.27 3.99 4.33
C ALA A 37 -6.17 5.04 4.56
N ILE A 38 -5.52 5.51 3.50
CA ILE A 38 -4.49 6.57 3.57
C ILE A 38 -5.09 7.88 4.07
N ALA A 39 -6.26 8.28 3.57
CA ALA A 39 -6.92 9.52 4.00
C ALA A 39 -7.33 9.51 5.49
N ARG A 40 -7.55 8.33 6.08
CA ARG A 40 -7.85 8.15 7.51
C ARG A 40 -6.60 7.94 8.37
N ASP A 41 -5.45 7.77 7.74
CA ASP A 41 -4.21 7.52 8.44
C ASP A 41 -3.71 8.81 9.09
N THR A 42 -3.68 8.83 10.42
CA THR A 42 -3.20 9.98 11.20
C THR A 42 -1.73 9.85 11.61
N GLY A 43 -1.08 8.76 11.22
CA GLY A 43 0.35 8.55 11.45
C GLY A 43 1.21 9.34 10.48
N ASP A 44 2.39 9.76 10.94
CA ASP A 44 3.43 10.31 10.06
C ASP A 44 4.02 9.16 9.23
N ALA A 45 3.65 9.10 7.96
CA ALA A 45 4.13 8.11 7.01
C ALA A 45 5.00 8.79 5.96
N GLY A 46 6.27 8.39 5.86
CA GLY A 46 7.14 8.82 4.77
C GLY A 46 7.04 7.94 3.51
N LEU A 47 6.48 6.73 3.65
CA LEU A 47 6.40 5.73 2.60
C LEU A 47 5.24 4.75 2.87
N TYR A 48 4.34 4.62 1.91
CA TYR A 48 3.37 3.54 1.81
C TYR A 48 3.88 2.47 0.86
N VAL A 49 3.91 1.23 1.35
CA VAL A 49 4.31 0.05 0.56
C VAL A 49 3.09 -0.83 0.39
N LEU A 50 2.77 -1.15 -0.87
CA LEU A 50 1.64 -2.00 -1.23
C LEU A 50 2.07 -3.19 -2.09
N PRO A 51 1.35 -4.32 -2.03
CA PRO A 51 1.72 -5.49 -2.81
C PRO A 51 1.34 -5.28 -4.29
N ASP A 52 2.29 -5.51 -5.19
CA ASP A 52 2.12 -5.34 -6.63
C ASP A 52 1.01 -6.22 -7.24
N ILE A 53 0.71 -7.36 -6.61
CA ILE A 53 -0.37 -8.28 -7.01
C ILE A 53 -1.76 -7.62 -6.97
N ALA A 54 -1.92 -6.49 -6.27
CA ALA A 54 -3.15 -5.68 -6.28
C ALA A 54 -3.33 -4.89 -7.59
N LEU A 55 -2.26 -4.79 -8.40
CA LEU A 55 -2.22 -4.00 -9.62
C LEU A 55 -2.14 -4.89 -10.86
N LYS A 56 -2.74 -4.41 -11.94
CA LYS A 56 -2.55 -4.90 -13.29
C LYS A 56 -1.73 -3.86 -14.06
N GLY A 57 -0.41 -3.99 -14.02
CA GLY A 57 0.49 -2.90 -14.41
C GLY A 57 0.52 -1.86 -13.30
N ASP A 58 0.07 -0.64 -13.58
CA ASP A 58 0.00 0.46 -12.61
C ASP A 58 -1.43 0.83 -12.19
N VAL A 59 -2.41 -0.05 -12.44
CA VAL A 59 -3.84 0.21 -12.22
C VAL A 59 -4.46 -0.86 -11.33
N PHE A 60 -5.23 -0.44 -10.33
CA PHE A 60 -6.01 -1.31 -9.45
C PHE A 60 -7.22 -1.93 -10.19
N LEU A 61 -7.89 -2.90 -9.56
CA LEU A 61 -9.05 -3.57 -10.16
C LEU A 61 -10.29 -2.67 -10.38
N ASP A 62 -10.36 -1.53 -9.70
CA ASP A 62 -11.41 -0.52 -9.82
C ASP A 62 -11.06 0.61 -10.78
N ASP A 63 -10.11 0.37 -11.70
CA ASP A 63 -9.62 1.32 -12.70
C ASP A 63 -8.91 2.57 -12.12
N VAL A 64 -8.61 2.57 -10.82
CA VAL A 64 -7.82 3.64 -10.18
C VAL A 64 -6.34 3.43 -10.49
N PRO A 65 -5.62 4.42 -11.05
CA PRO A 65 -4.18 4.32 -11.23
C PRO A 65 -3.43 4.56 -9.92
N LEU A 66 -2.28 3.90 -9.75
CA LEU A 66 -1.41 4.06 -8.57
C LEU A 66 -0.98 5.53 -8.36
N SER A 67 -0.81 6.28 -9.44
CA SER A 67 -0.47 7.71 -9.40
C SER A 67 -1.54 8.54 -8.68
N GLU A 68 -2.82 8.22 -8.84
CA GLU A 68 -3.91 8.94 -8.16
C GLU A 68 -3.87 8.70 -6.65
N VAL A 69 -3.44 7.51 -6.22
CA VAL A 69 -3.21 7.22 -4.80
C VAL A 69 -2.04 8.04 -4.26
N ALA A 70 -0.94 8.13 -5.03
CA ALA A 70 0.24 8.91 -4.66
C ALA A 70 -0.06 10.41 -4.56
N GLU A 71 -0.99 10.94 -5.35
CA GLU A 71 -1.40 12.35 -5.30
C GLU A 71 -2.15 12.73 -4.01
N LEU A 72 -2.62 11.77 -3.20
CA LEU A 72 -3.35 12.04 -1.96
C LEU A 72 -2.46 12.33 -0.75
N THR A 73 -1.16 12.10 -0.86
CA THR A 73 -0.24 12.16 0.28
C THR A 73 1.13 12.67 -0.16
N ASP A 74 1.79 13.40 0.73
CA ASP A 74 3.20 13.79 0.51
C ASP A 74 4.16 12.60 0.68
N ALA A 75 3.67 11.47 1.20
CA ALA A 75 4.41 10.23 1.32
C ALA A 75 4.63 9.57 -0.03
N ALA A 76 5.78 8.92 -0.22
CA ALA A 76 5.97 8.08 -1.39
C ALA A 76 5.03 6.87 -1.33
N VAL A 77 4.48 6.44 -2.47
CA VAL A 77 3.64 5.24 -2.57
C VAL A 77 4.28 4.30 -3.58
N VAL A 78 4.64 3.08 -3.15
CA VAL A 78 5.33 2.11 -4.00
C VAL A 78 4.66 0.74 -3.96
N ALA A 79 4.50 0.14 -5.12
CA ALA A 79 4.09 -1.24 -5.27
C ALA A 79 5.32 -2.15 -5.37
N VAL A 80 5.35 -3.22 -4.57
CA VAL A 80 6.46 -4.19 -4.59
C VAL A 80 5.95 -5.63 -4.57
N PRO A 81 6.73 -6.59 -5.10
CA PRO A 81 6.39 -8.00 -4.96
C PRO A 81 6.12 -8.37 -3.50
N PRO A 82 5.12 -9.22 -3.20
CA PRO A 82 4.76 -9.62 -1.84
C PRO A 82 5.75 -10.66 -1.27
N THR A 83 7.05 -10.44 -1.47
CA THR A 83 8.12 -11.25 -0.89
C THR A 83 8.73 -10.51 0.30
N ALA A 84 9.27 -11.26 1.26
CA ALA A 84 9.97 -10.65 2.39
C ALA A 84 11.17 -9.82 1.92
N GLU A 85 11.88 -10.26 0.88
CA GLU A 85 13.06 -9.56 0.36
C GLU A 85 12.71 -8.19 -0.22
N ASP A 86 11.67 -8.12 -1.04
CA ASP A 86 11.28 -6.88 -1.72
C ASP A 86 10.66 -5.87 -0.75
N LEU A 87 9.88 -6.34 0.22
CA LEU A 87 9.40 -5.49 1.33
C LEU A 87 10.57 -4.90 2.11
N LEU A 88 11.59 -5.69 2.42
CA LEU A 88 12.77 -5.22 3.16
C LEU A 88 13.59 -4.21 2.35
N LYS A 89 13.74 -4.42 1.03
CA LYS A 89 14.42 -3.47 0.14
C LYS A 89 13.66 -2.14 0.06
N ALA A 90 12.34 -2.19 -0.07
CA ALA A 90 11.49 -1.00 -0.19
C ALA A 90 11.64 -0.06 1.01
N VAL A 91 11.65 -0.63 2.22
CA VAL A 91 11.74 0.17 3.44
C VAL A 91 13.18 0.51 3.84
N ALA A 92 14.19 -0.16 3.28
CA ALA A 92 15.60 0.13 3.55
C ALA A 92 16.17 1.25 2.66
N ALA A 93 15.52 1.54 1.52
CA ALA A 93 15.85 2.64 0.61
C ALA A 93 15.64 4.00 1.28
#